data_AF-A0A954VKX9-F1
#
_entry.id   AF-A0A954VKX9-F1
#
_cell.length_a   1.000
_cell.length_b   1.000
_cell.length_c   1.000
_cell.angle_alpha   90.00
_cell.angle_beta   90.00
_cell.angle_gamma   90.00
#
_symmetry.space_group_name_H-M   'P 1'
#
loop_
_entity.id
_entity.type
_entity.pdbx_description
1 polymer ?
#
loop_
_entity_poly.entity_id
_entity_poly.type
_entity_poly.pdbx_seq_one_letter_code
_entity_poly.pdbx_strand_id
1 'polypeptide(L)'
;MANMCLKESLREPSLASQLANEAFATYLQRNVQASLQLHRLNSRFEHFLSAAPRPFVSKCIDGRVHTSDEKGYPPTTITYVRTEGTNVDLSRNNSRFWDRLHAVILDAASHTPGCPALFYALGHYGVLGSGCAAHKQDNDRALATVREQALQLRALYSPNELFVMYGMTNTDDHSLRLIFDDGHELDTARLIHRLNTAHMPLCNPQHVFHQDFLHQPLDDRDANTLLSGQTPGVVMEGPMAPMFHDLKVMVAMESYLINEMRRIVVNRSRNNVVFDSRLLETVLGLLHSVSGLPVELIAPLAYQTLWNVAYTLHERQRLEALKDEEQRAWLLQHAENMVAYGEGFELEQRNTLVLVKPGRGNDLEALGVAKSVILEHRHRRMHQQYPPLVHVNVEVTGSLGSWQAFNINVLAKLLTMVTNVQQVFDDHCFVLTTYSYRTQKRFYPVHMQPKVISELNEPILCFPTNLAEGLTNQSFSKNELTLREDAFSRSFGQHLIPN
;
A
#
# COMPACT_ATOMS: atom_id res chain seq x y z
N MET A 1 -21.76 57.76 7.49
CA MET A 1 -22.57 56.60 7.94
C MET A 1 -22.80 55.70 6.74
N ALA A 2 -22.08 54.58 6.67
CA ALA A 2 -22.42 53.42 5.83
C ALA A 2 -21.62 52.22 6.37
N ASN A 3 -22.08 51.68 7.50
CA ASN A 3 -21.67 50.36 7.97
C ASN A 3 -22.35 49.33 7.08
N MET A 4 -21.70 48.91 5.99
CA MET A 4 -22.05 47.66 5.32
C MET A 4 -21.50 46.51 6.15
N CYS A 5 -22.38 46.00 7.00
CA CYS A 5 -22.24 44.78 7.77
C CYS A 5 -22.12 43.60 6.79
N LEU A 6 -20.89 43.22 6.43
CA LEU A 6 -20.57 41.89 5.91
C LEU A 6 -20.71 40.88 7.05
N LYS A 7 -21.96 40.55 7.40
CA LYS A 7 -22.26 39.22 7.92
C LYS A 7 -22.29 38.32 6.68
N GLU A 8 -21.15 37.73 6.35
CA GLU A 8 -21.17 36.46 5.63
C GLU A 8 -22.06 35.53 6.46
N SER A 9 -23.24 35.24 5.94
CA SER A 9 -24.11 34.25 6.55
C SER A 9 -23.35 32.92 6.51
N LEU A 10 -22.94 32.42 7.66
CA LEU A 10 -22.54 31.02 7.83
C LEU A 10 -23.76 30.18 7.42
N ARG A 11 -23.85 29.83 6.14
CA ARG A 11 -24.82 28.85 5.65
C ARG A 11 -24.48 27.54 6.37
N GLU A 12 -25.47 26.94 7.02
CA GLU A 12 -25.28 25.61 7.58
C GLU A 12 -24.81 24.66 6.46
N PRO A 13 -23.80 23.82 6.71
CA PRO A 13 -23.32 22.88 5.70
C PRO A 13 -24.46 21.94 5.30
N SER A 14 -24.59 21.69 3.99
CA SER A 14 -25.57 20.75 3.46
C SER A 14 -25.41 19.36 4.10
N LEU A 15 -26.49 18.56 4.15
CA LEU A 15 -26.42 17.19 4.68
C LEU A 15 -25.32 16.36 3.98
N ALA A 16 -25.17 16.54 2.67
CA ALA A 16 -24.10 15.90 1.90
C ALA A 16 -22.70 16.30 2.39
N SER A 17 -22.48 17.58 2.71
CA SER A 17 -21.22 18.07 3.28
C SER A 17 -20.97 17.53 4.68
N GLN A 18 -22.00 17.42 5.53
CA GLN A 18 -21.89 16.83 6.87
C GLN A 18 -21.46 15.37 6.79
N LEU A 19 -22.12 14.56 5.96
CA LEU A 19 -21.80 13.15 5.76
C LEU A 19 -20.40 12.94 5.16
N ALA A 20 -19.97 13.82 4.24
CA ALA A 20 -18.61 13.78 3.70
C ALA A 20 -17.56 14.08 4.77
N ASN A 21 -17.79 15.08 5.62
CA ASN A 21 -16.91 15.41 6.74
C ASN A 21 -16.79 14.26 7.74
N GLU A 22 -17.89 13.57 8.05
CA GLU A 22 -17.89 12.38 8.92
C GLU A 22 -17.06 11.25 8.30
N ALA A 23 -17.23 10.99 7.00
CA ALA A 23 -16.45 10.00 6.28
C ALA A 23 -14.95 10.32 6.30
N PHE A 24 -14.56 11.58 6.06
CA PHE A 24 -13.17 12.02 6.18
C PHE A 24 -12.63 11.95 7.61
N ALA A 25 -13.44 12.28 8.61
CA ALA A 25 -13.05 12.20 10.02
C ALA A 25 -12.75 10.75 10.43
N THR A 26 -13.63 9.80 10.11
CA THR A 26 -13.40 8.37 10.36
C THR A 26 -12.18 7.84 9.61
N TYR A 27 -11.96 8.31 8.39
CA TYR A 27 -10.79 7.97 7.59
C TYR A 27 -9.49 8.49 8.23
N LEU A 28 -9.42 9.78 8.58
CA LEU A 28 -8.26 10.37 9.24
C LEU A 28 -7.97 9.75 10.61
N GLN A 29 -9.00 9.43 11.38
CA GLN A 29 -8.86 8.75 12.67
C GLN A 29 -8.13 7.41 12.53
N ARG A 30 -8.54 6.58 11.56
CA ARG A 30 -7.88 5.29 11.27
C ARG A 30 -6.42 5.49 10.85
N ASN A 31 -6.15 6.46 9.97
CA ASN A 31 -4.77 6.78 9.57
C ASN A 31 -3.90 7.21 10.77
N VAL A 32 -4.39 8.10 11.64
CA VAL A 32 -3.66 8.54 12.84
C VAL A 32 -3.35 7.35 13.75
N GLN A 33 -4.32 6.45 13.97
CA GLN A 33 -4.12 5.24 14.78
C GLN A 33 -3.08 4.31 14.17
N ALA A 34 -3.17 4.02 12.87
CA ALA A 34 -2.20 3.18 12.16
C ALA A 34 -0.79 3.80 12.18
N SER A 35 -0.68 5.12 11.97
CA SER A 35 0.57 5.87 12.05
C SER A 35 1.23 5.78 13.43
N LEU A 36 0.44 5.90 14.51
CA LEU A 36 0.95 5.76 15.87
C LEU A 36 1.45 4.34 16.15
N GLN A 37 0.78 3.32 15.60
CA GLN A 37 1.26 1.94 15.69
C GLN A 37 2.55 1.74 14.89
N LEU A 38 2.61 2.25 13.65
CA LEU A 38 3.81 2.20 12.80
C LEU A 38 5.03 2.75 13.55
N HIS A 39 4.89 3.92 14.17
CA HIS A 39 5.99 4.54 14.92
C HIS A 39 6.49 3.67 16.09
N ARG A 40 5.57 3.00 16.81
CA ARG A 40 5.93 2.07 17.90
C ARG A 40 6.67 0.82 17.41
N LEU A 41 6.47 0.44 16.16
CA LEU A 41 7.06 -0.75 15.55
C LEU A 41 8.38 -0.46 14.82
N ASN A 42 8.89 0.78 14.81
CA ASN A 42 10.03 1.19 13.98
C ASN A 42 11.26 0.26 14.11
N SER A 43 11.60 -0.20 15.32
CA SER A 43 12.71 -1.15 15.51
C SER A 43 12.52 -2.47 14.76
N ARG A 44 11.28 -2.93 14.60
CA ARG A 44 10.94 -4.14 13.83
C ARG A 44 10.99 -3.91 12.33
N PHE A 45 10.62 -2.72 11.88
CA PHE A 45 10.83 -2.31 10.49
C PHE A 45 12.31 -2.34 10.13
N GLU A 46 13.17 -1.76 10.96
CA GLU A 46 14.63 -1.81 10.75
C GLU A 46 15.16 -3.24 10.74
N HIS A 47 14.66 -4.09 11.65
CA HIS A 47 15.06 -5.49 11.69
C HIS A 47 14.67 -6.25 10.41
N PHE A 48 13.44 -6.06 9.91
CA PHE A 48 13.00 -6.60 8.63
C PHE A 48 13.86 -6.08 7.47
N LEU A 49 14.06 -4.75 7.41
CA LEU A 49 14.83 -4.08 6.36
C LEU A 49 16.31 -4.49 6.35
N SER A 50 16.87 -5.00 7.45
CA SER A 50 18.24 -5.54 7.48
C SER A 50 18.41 -6.89 6.76
N ALA A 51 17.29 -7.58 6.50
CA ALA A 51 17.24 -8.88 5.83
C ALA A 51 16.50 -8.85 4.47
N ALA A 52 15.66 -7.84 4.24
CA ALA A 52 14.89 -7.69 3.02
C ALA A 52 15.64 -6.87 1.95
N PRO A 53 15.57 -7.28 0.67
CA PRO A 53 15.99 -6.43 -0.44
C PRO A 53 15.10 -5.18 -0.52
N ARG A 54 15.51 -4.19 -1.32
CA ARG A 54 14.73 -2.97 -1.53
C ARG A 54 13.87 -3.09 -2.79
N PRO A 55 12.54 -3.18 -2.66
CA PRO A 55 11.68 -3.37 -3.82
C PRO A 55 11.12 -2.03 -4.35
N PHE A 56 11.13 -1.93 -5.68
CA PHE A 56 10.38 -0.97 -6.46
C PHE A 56 9.30 -1.71 -7.25
N VAL A 57 8.03 -1.43 -6.96
CA VAL A 57 6.90 -2.20 -7.48
C VAL A 57 6.00 -1.33 -8.33
N SER A 58 5.85 -1.71 -9.59
CA SER A 58 4.92 -1.16 -10.57
C SER A 58 3.63 -1.98 -10.58
N LYS A 59 2.51 -1.34 -10.24
CA LYS A 59 1.19 -1.98 -10.07
C LYS A 59 0.07 -1.08 -10.58
N CYS A 60 -1.13 -1.66 -10.71
CA CYS A 60 -2.34 -0.90 -11.02
C CYS A 60 -2.75 0.08 -9.89
N ILE A 61 -3.53 1.10 -10.24
CA ILE A 61 -4.25 1.99 -9.30
C ILE A 61 -5.43 1.30 -8.58
N ASP A 62 -5.76 0.09 -8.99
CA ASP A 62 -6.83 -0.75 -8.45
C ASP A 62 -6.65 -1.01 -6.94
N GLY A 63 -7.69 -0.70 -6.15
CA GLY A 63 -7.70 -0.80 -4.70
C GLY A 63 -7.56 -2.24 -4.17
N ARG A 64 -7.77 -3.25 -5.01
CA ARG A 64 -7.63 -4.67 -4.65
C ARG A 64 -6.18 -5.12 -4.57
N VAL A 65 -5.26 -4.48 -5.31
CA VAL A 65 -3.81 -4.83 -5.35
C VAL A 65 -2.93 -3.79 -4.67
N HIS A 66 -3.54 -3.00 -3.79
CA HIS A 66 -2.95 -1.77 -3.29
C HIS A 66 -2.01 -1.94 -2.07
N THR A 67 -2.10 -3.06 -1.35
CA THR A 67 -1.25 -3.34 -0.19
C THR A 67 0.05 -4.05 -0.59
N SER A 68 0.91 -4.28 0.41
CA SER A 68 2.04 -5.21 0.37
C SER A 68 1.73 -6.56 1.01
N ASP A 69 0.50 -6.75 1.52
CA ASP A 69 0.15 -7.90 2.36
C ASP A 69 0.44 -9.22 1.67
N GLU A 70 0.24 -9.31 0.35
CA GLU A 70 0.49 -10.54 -0.39
C GLU A 70 1.98 -10.85 -0.59
N LYS A 71 2.89 -9.91 -0.27
CA LYS A 71 4.34 -10.05 -0.40
C LYS A 71 5.04 -10.32 0.93
N GLY A 72 4.37 -10.12 2.05
CA GLY A 72 5.01 -10.21 3.38
C GLY A 72 6.02 -9.09 3.57
N TYR A 73 5.67 -7.88 3.14
CA TYR A 73 6.49 -6.71 3.38
C TYR A 73 5.70 -5.77 4.29
N PRO A 74 6.28 -5.39 5.45
CA PRO A 74 5.69 -4.39 6.31
C PRO A 74 5.32 -3.12 5.52
N PRO A 75 4.19 -2.46 5.82
CA PRO A 75 3.79 -1.24 5.13
C PRO A 75 4.92 -0.20 5.06
N THR A 76 5.00 0.61 4.02
CA THR A 76 6.08 1.62 3.82
C THR A 76 7.47 1.09 3.41
N THR A 77 7.73 -0.23 3.50
CA THR A 77 9.03 -0.80 3.07
C THR A 77 9.16 -0.98 1.57
N ILE A 78 8.03 -0.94 0.83
CA ILE A 78 8.01 -1.01 -0.63
C ILE A 78 7.82 0.39 -1.24
N THR A 79 8.64 0.70 -2.25
CA THR A 79 8.41 1.86 -3.10
C THR A 79 7.46 1.50 -4.23
N TYR A 80 6.31 2.16 -4.32
CA TYR A 80 5.32 1.90 -5.37
C TYR A 80 5.27 2.97 -6.45
N VAL A 81 5.23 2.55 -7.71
CA VAL A 81 4.64 3.33 -8.82
C VAL A 81 3.29 2.71 -9.16
N ARG A 82 2.27 3.56 -9.31
CA ARG A 82 0.90 3.11 -9.61
C ARG A 82 0.34 3.85 -10.80
N THR A 83 -0.07 3.09 -11.81
CA THR A 83 -0.69 3.60 -13.03
C THR A 83 -1.80 2.67 -13.46
N GLU A 84 -2.84 3.18 -14.09
CA GLU A 84 -3.95 2.39 -14.62
C GLU A 84 -3.44 1.31 -15.58
N GLY A 85 -3.72 0.04 -15.27
CA GLY A 85 -3.19 -1.09 -16.03
C GLY A 85 -1.67 -1.24 -16.00
N THR A 86 -0.97 -0.58 -15.08
CA THR A 86 0.50 -0.62 -15.01
C THR A 86 1.17 -0.02 -16.26
N ASN A 87 0.48 0.89 -16.97
CA ASN A 87 1.04 1.64 -18.09
C ASN A 87 1.97 2.76 -17.60
N VAL A 88 3.25 2.46 -17.41
CA VAL A 88 4.25 3.43 -16.96
C VAL A 88 4.99 4.03 -18.15
N ASP A 89 5.09 5.36 -18.21
CA ASP A 89 5.98 6.03 -19.16
C ASP A 89 7.44 5.82 -18.75
N LEU A 90 8.16 4.98 -19.51
CA LEU A 90 9.60 4.76 -19.39
C LEU A 90 10.42 5.70 -20.29
N SER A 91 9.83 6.74 -20.86
CA SER A 91 10.60 7.78 -21.53
C SER A 91 11.53 8.51 -20.54
N ARG A 92 12.63 9.07 -21.05
CA ARG A 92 13.56 9.86 -20.23
C ARG A 92 12.93 11.13 -19.65
N ASN A 93 11.78 11.55 -20.18
CA ASN A 93 11.07 12.74 -19.70
C ASN A 93 10.31 12.47 -18.41
N ASN A 94 10.05 11.21 -18.05
CA ASN A 94 9.46 10.85 -16.78
C ASN A 94 10.51 10.84 -15.66
N SER A 95 11.09 12.01 -15.36
CA SER A 95 12.13 12.15 -14.35
C SER A 95 11.70 11.60 -12.99
N ARG A 96 10.42 11.75 -12.63
CA ARG A 96 9.89 11.26 -11.35
C ARG A 96 9.94 9.73 -11.22
N PHE A 97 9.67 8.99 -12.29
CA PHE A 97 9.84 7.53 -12.26
C PHE A 97 11.32 7.18 -12.05
N TRP A 98 12.20 7.76 -12.85
CA TRP A 98 13.63 7.48 -12.85
C TRP A 98 14.30 7.86 -11.52
N ASP A 99 13.99 9.03 -10.97
CA ASP A 99 14.52 9.51 -9.70
C ASP A 99 14.14 8.55 -8.55
N ARG A 100 12.90 8.06 -8.54
CA ARG A 100 12.43 7.12 -7.51
C ARG A 100 13.04 5.73 -7.67
N LEU A 101 13.20 5.23 -8.90
CA LEU A 101 13.87 3.96 -9.16
C LEU A 101 15.34 4.03 -8.75
N HIS A 102 16.06 5.07 -9.15
CA HIS A 102 17.45 5.28 -8.77
C HIS A 102 17.63 5.43 -7.27
N ALA A 103 16.71 6.13 -6.58
CA ALA A 103 16.75 6.22 -5.12
C ALA A 103 16.67 4.84 -4.44
N VAL A 104 15.86 3.91 -4.96
CA VAL A 104 15.79 2.53 -4.43
C VAL A 104 17.06 1.74 -4.71
N ILE A 105 17.66 1.90 -5.89
CA ILE A 105 18.94 1.25 -6.23
C ILE A 105 20.06 1.74 -5.30
N LEU A 106 20.15 3.05 -5.09
CA LEU A 106 21.13 3.65 -4.17
C LEU A 106 20.88 3.21 -2.73
N ASP A 107 19.63 3.10 -2.31
CA ASP A 107 19.25 2.60 -0.99
C ASP A 107 19.69 1.13 -0.78
N ALA A 108 19.47 0.26 -1.77
CA ALA A 108 19.93 -1.13 -1.74
C ALA A 108 21.47 -1.22 -1.63
N ALA A 109 22.18 -0.46 -2.46
CA ALA A 109 23.64 -0.44 -2.46
C ALA A 109 24.22 0.03 -1.10
N SER A 110 23.51 0.92 -0.40
CA SER A 110 23.97 1.51 0.85
C SER A 110 23.63 0.67 2.09
N HIS A 111 22.48 -0.01 2.09
CA HIS A 111 21.92 -0.68 3.28
C HIS A 111 21.90 -2.21 3.19
N THR A 112 21.97 -2.79 1.99
CA THR A 112 22.08 -4.24 1.76
C THR A 112 23.20 -4.57 0.78
N PRO A 113 24.48 -4.32 1.13
CA PRO A 113 25.60 -4.49 0.20
C PRO A 113 25.65 -5.90 -0.40
N GLY A 114 25.79 -5.98 -1.73
CA GLY A 114 25.80 -7.24 -2.48
C GLY A 114 24.42 -7.77 -2.86
N CYS A 115 23.34 -7.26 -2.26
CA CYS A 115 21.98 -7.60 -2.64
C CYS A 115 21.43 -6.54 -3.62
N PRO A 116 21.04 -6.90 -4.85
CA PRO A 116 20.47 -5.94 -5.80
C PRO A 116 19.13 -5.40 -5.32
N ALA A 117 18.74 -4.23 -5.83
CA ALA A 117 17.35 -3.80 -5.72
C ALA A 117 16.44 -4.74 -6.52
N LEU A 118 15.17 -4.85 -6.10
CA LEU A 118 14.17 -5.64 -6.81
C LEU A 118 13.21 -4.74 -7.58
N PHE A 119 12.95 -5.07 -8.84
CA PHE A 119 11.86 -4.46 -9.58
C PHE A 119 10.77 -5.49 -9.90
N TYR A 120 9.52 -5.12 -9.63
CA TYR A 120 8.35 -5.92 -9.99
C TYR A 120 7.43 -5.12 -10.92
N ALA A 121 7.19 -5.61 -12.13
CA ALA A 121 6.05 -5.17 -12.93
C ALA A 121 4.88 -6.16 -12.75
N LEU A 122 3.80 -5.73 -12.09
CA LEU A 122 2.67 -6.59 -11.78
C LEU A 122 1.40 -6.08 -12.44
N GLY A 123 0.88 -6.89 -13.37
CA GLY A 123 -0.49 -6.78 -13.83
C GLY A 123 -1.41 -7.48 -12.84
N HIS A 124 -2.72 -7.47 -13.12
CA HIS A 124 -3.67 -8.19 -12.29
C HIS A 124 -4.84 -8.71 -13.11
N TYR A 125 -5.49 -9.75 -12.57
CA TYR A 125 -6.65 -10.41 -13.14
C TYR A 125 -7.59 -10.87 -12.02
N GLY A 126 -8.86 -11.11 -12.34
CA GLY A 126 -9.82 -11.77 -11.47
C GLY A 126 -10.43 -12.96 -12.20
N VAL A 127 -10.62 -14.08 -11.52
CA VAL A 127 -11.29 -15.28 -12.04
C VAL A 127 -12.78 -15.24 -11.69
N LEU A 128 -13.07 -14.91 -10.43
CA LEU A 128 -14.40 -14.70 -9.87
C LEU A 128 -14.80 -13.22 -9.91
N GLY A 129 -13.83 -12.33 -9.71
CA GLY A 129 -13.98 -10.88 -9.75
C GLY A 129 -13.78 -10.26 -11.13
N SER A 130 -13.82 -8.93 -11.21
CA SER A 130 -13.49 -8.19 -12.43
C SER A 130 -11.99 -8.16 -12.70
N GLY A 131 -11.58 -8.31 -13.96
CA GLY A 131 -10.18 -8.10 -14.37
C GLY A 131 -9.75 -6.62 -14.34
N CYS A 132 -8.61 -6.32 -14.95
CA CYS A 132 -8.12 -4.94 -15.06
C CYS A 132 -9.01 -4.08 -15.96
N ALA A 133 -9.64 -3.04 -15.39
CA ALA A 133 -10.51 -2.13 -16.14
C ALA A 133 -9.78 -1.41 -17.29
N ALA A 134 -8.54 -0.96 -17.05
CA ALA A 134 -7.73 -0.25 -18.06
C ALA A 134 -7.41 -1.10 -19.30
N HIS A 135 -7.31 -2.42 -19.11
CA HIS A 135 -7.11 -3.39 -20.19
C HIS A 135 -8.39 -4.04 -20.65
N LYS A 136 -9.56 -3.52 -20.26
CA LYS A 136 -10.88 -4.08 -20.61
C LYS A 136 -11.03 -5.55 -20.22
N GLN A 137 -10.44 -5.94 -19.09
CA GLN A 137 -10.40 -7.32 -18.58
C GLN A 137 -9.64 -8.32 -19.49
N ASP A 138 -8.82 -7.81 -20.42
CA ASP A 138 -7.92 -8.63 -21.23
C ASP A 138 -6.64 -8.96 -20.44
N ASN A 139 -6.57 -10.19 -19.96
CA ASN A 139 -5.46 -10.68 -19.14
C ASN A 139 -4.15 -10.81 -19.94
N ASP A 140 -4.23 -11.13 -21.24
CA ASP A 140 -3.05 -11.27 -22.11
C ASP A 140 -2.43 -9.90 -22.36
N ARG A 141 -3.29 -8.89 -22.60
CA ARG A 141 -2.85 -7.51 -22.71
C ARG A 141 -2.24 -7.00 -21.42
N ALA A 142 -2.86 -7.27 -20.27
CA ALA A 142 -2.31 -6.88 -18.97
C ALA A 142 -0.93 -7.50 -18.71
N LEU A 143 -0.74 -8.77 -19.05
CA LEU A 143 0.55 -9.46 -18.95
C LEU A 143 1.58 -8.89 -19.95
N ALA A 144 1.15 -8.60 -21.18
CA ALA A 144 2.02 -8.02 -22.21
C ALA A 144 2.57 -6.65 -21.80
N THR A 145 1.74 -5.78 -21.21
CA THR A 145 2.17 -4.45 -20.72
C THR A 145 3.29 -4.56 -19.70
N VAL A 146 3.14 -5.43 -18.70
CA VAL A 146 4.18 -5.58 -17.65
C VAL A 146 5.40 -6.33 -18.12
N ARG A 147 5.25 -7.24 -19.09
CA ARG A 147 6.37 -7.89 -19.77
C ARG A 147 7.22 -6.86 -20.53
N GLU A 148 6.57 -5.98 -21.30
CA GLU A 148 7.26 -4.93 -22.05
C GLU A 148 8.06 -4.01 -21.11
N GLN A 149 7.45 -3.58 -20.01
CA GLN A 149 8.10 -2.78 -18.98
C GLN A 149 9.36 -3.48 -18.42
N ALA A 150 9.26 -4.76 -18.08
CA ALA A 150 10.39 -5.52 -17.54
C ALA A 150 11.50 -5.71 -18.57
N LEU A 151 11.18 -6.02 -19.82
CA LEU A 151 12.18 -6.17 -20.89
C LEU A 151 12.98 -4.88 -21.11
N GLN A 152 12.31 -3.73 -21.11
CA GLN A 152 12.98 -2.44 -21.24
C GLN A 152 13.95 -2.18 -20.08
N LEU A 153 13.57 -2.47 -18.84
CA LEU A 153 14.45 -2.28 -17.68
C LEU A 153 15.61 -3.29 -17.63
N ARG A 154 15.38 -4.55 -18.02
CA ARG A 154 16.44 -5.57 -18.14
C ARG A 154 17.51 -5.19 -19.16
N ALA A 155 17.14 -4.44 -20.21
CA ALA A 155 18.10 -3.94 -21.18
C ALA A 155 18.97 -2.78 -20.63
N LEU A 156 18.58 -2.15 -19.52
CA LEU A 156 19.24 -0.97 -18.96
C LEU A 156 20.10 -1.29 -17.74
N TYR A 157 19.75 -2.30 -16.95
CA TYR A 157 20.42 -2.61 -15.68
C TYR A 157 20.97 -4.03 -15.64
N SER A 158 22.10 -4.18 -14.98
CA SER A 158 22.62 -5.50 -14.63
C SER A 158 21.76 -6.16 -13.55
N PRO A 159 21.55 -7.50 -13.57
CA PRO A 159 20.88 -8.23 -12.50
C PRO A 159 21.47 -8.03 -11.10
N ASN A 160 22.74 -7.63 -11.02
CA ASN A 160 23.45 -7.35 -9.76
C ASN A 160 23.18 -5.93 -9.23
N GLU A 161 22.57 -5.05 -10.01
CA GLU A 161 22.17 -3.69 -9.60
C GLU A 161 20.65 -3.65 -9.37
N LEU A 162 19.89 -4.15 -10.35
CA LEU A 162 18.43 -4.22 -10.33
C LEU A 162 17.99 -5.55 -10.92
N PHE A 163 17.44 -6.42 -10.08
CA PHE A 163 16.86 -7.68 -10.54
C PHE A 163 15.38 -7.48 -10.88
N VAL A 164 15.04 -7.68 -12.16
CA VAL A 164 13.75 -7.31 -12.73
C VAL A 164 12.89 -8.55 -12.98
N MET A 165 11.70 -8.58 -12.37
CA MET A 165 10.66 -9.58 -12.61
C MET A 165 9.38 -8.92 -13.10
N TYR A 166 8.58 -9.67 -13.86
CA TYR A 166 7.20 -9.28 -14.16
C TYR A 166 6.24 -10.40 -13.81
N GLY A 167 4.95 -10.11 -13.77
CA GLY A 167 3.99 -11.09 -13.31
C GLY A 167 2.56 -10.58 -13.22
N MET A 168 1.71 -11.42 -12.63
CA MET A 168 0.30 -11.14 -12.42
C MET A 168 -0.09 -11.45 -10.97
N THR A 169 -0.95 -10.60 -10.40
CA THR A 169 -1.64 -10.86 -9.14
C THR A 169 -3.09 -11.24 -9.43
N ASN A 170 -3.55 -12.36 -8.87
CA ASN A 170 -4.98 -12.66 -8.84
C ASN A 170 -5.65 -11.77 -7.79
N THR A 171 -6.61 -10.93 -8.17
CA THR A 171 -7.30 -10.04 -7.24
C THR A 171 -8.28 -10.77 -6.33
N ASP A 172 -8.63 -12.03 -6.63
CA ASP A 172 -9.58 -12.78 -5.82
C ASP A 172 -8.89 -13.30 -4.56
N ASP A 173 -7.82 -14.07 -4.74
CA ASP A 173 -7.10 -14.77 -3.67
C ASP A 173 -5.67 -14.28 -3.44
N HIS A 174 -5.22 -13.25 -4.15
CA HIS A 174 -3.87 -12.66 -4.04
C HIS A 174 -2.71 -13.59 -4.38
N SER A 175 -2.99 -14.71 -5.04
CA SER A 175 -1.93 -15.54 -5.59
C SER A 175 -1.08 -14.74 -6.59
N LEU A 176 0.23 -14.92 -6.49
CA LEU A 176 1.23 -14.29 -7.35
C LEU A 176 1.79 -15.28 -8.35
N ARG A 177 1.87 -14.83 -9.60
CA ARG A 177 2.68 -15.44 -10.66
C ARG A 177 3.79 -14.49 -11.04
N LEU A 178 5.04 -14.87 -10.79
CA LEU A 178 6.25 -14.12 -11.15
C LEU A 178 7.00 -14.87 -12.25
N ILE A 179 7.49 -14.14 -13.24
CA ILE A 179 8.19 -14.66 -14.41
C ILE A 179 9.59 -14.04 -14.46
N PHE A 180 10.59 -14.91 -14.43
CA PHE A 180 12.01 -14.55 -14.46
C PHE A 180 12.50 -14.29 -15.90
N ASP A 181 13.77 -13.94 -16.07
CA ASP A 181 14.31 -13.61 -17.39
C ASP A 181 14.49 -14.83 -18.30
N ASP A 182 14.86 -15.95 -17.72
CA ASP A 182 15.00 -17.23 -18.40
C ASP A 182 13.67 -17.96 -18.65
N GLY A 183 12.54 -17.33 -18.30
CA GLY A 183 11.19 -17.88 -18.47
C GLY A 183 10.74 -18.85 -17.37
N HIS A 184 11.55 -19.10 -16.33
CA HIS A 184 11.03 -19.79 -15.16
C HIS A 184 9.87 -19.00 -14.54
N GLU A 185 8.91 -19.72 -13.98
CA GLU A 185 7.72 -19.13 -13.37
C GLU A 185 7.56 -19.61 -11.95
N LEU A 186 7.38 -18.67 -11.03
CA LEU A 186 6.96 -18.91 -9.66
C LEU A 186 5.48 -18.53 -9.54
N ASP A 187 4.62 -19.54 -9.48
CA ASP A 187 3.16 -19.38 -9.41
C ASP A 187 2.64 -20.06 -8.15
N THR A 188 2.18 -19.26 -7.19
CA THR A 188 1.75 -19.77 -5.88
C THR A 188 0.42 -20.52 -5.93
N ALA A 189 -0.50 -20.14 -6.82
CA ALA A 189 -1.73 -20.90 -7.02
C ALA A 189 -1.42 -22.30 -7.58
N ARG A 190 -0.48 -22.39 -8.54
CA ARG A 190 -0.01 -23.66 -9.10
C ARG A 190 0.76 -24.49 -8.08
N LEU A 191 1.60 -23.86 -7.24
CA LEU A 191 2.29 -24.55 -6.14
C LEU A 191 1.30 -25.16 -5.15
N ILE A 192 0.30 -24.37 -4.71
CA ILE A 192 -0.76 -24.85 -3.83
C ILE A 192 -1.48 -26.05 -4.44
N HIS A 193 -1.92 -25.93 -5.69
CA HIS A 193 -2.64 -27.00 -6.38
C HIS A 193 -1.81 -28.28 -6.50
N ARG A 194 -0.53 -28.18 -6.89
CA ARG A 194 0.35 -29.33 -7.08
C ARG A 194 0.70 -30.05 -5.78
N LEU A 195 0.85 -29.32 -4.68
CA LEU A 195 1.28 -29.87 -3.40
C LEU A 195 0.11 -30.25 -2.49
N ASN A 196 -1.10 -29.78 -2.76
CA ASN A 196 -2.28 -30.17 -2.00
C ASN A 196 -2.68 -31.62 -2.29
N THR A 197 -2.45 -32.52 -1.33
CA THR A 197 -2.80 -33.95 -1.45
C THR A 197 -3.63 -34.39 -0.24
N ALA A 198 -4.40 -35.47 -0.37
CA ALA A 198 -5.23 -35.99 0.73
C ALA A 198 -4.43 -36.33 2.00
N HIS A 199 -3.17 -36.75 1.85
CA HIS A 199 -2.29 -37.13 2.97
C HIS A 199 -1.44 -35.97 3.50
N MET A 200 -1.25 -34.92 2.71
CA MET A 200 -0.48 -33.73 3.06
C MET A 200 -1.21 -32.51 2.51
N PRO A 201 -2.27 -32.06 3.21
CA PRO A 201 -3.13 -31.00 2.72
C PRO A 201 -2.40 -29.66 2.70
N LEU A 202 -2.73 -28.81 1.74
CA LEU A 202 -2.26 -27.42 1.64
C LEU A 202 -3.48 -26.53 1.35
N CYS A 203 -4.37 -26.43 2.34
CA CYS A 203 -5.64 -25.71 2.27
C CYS A 203 -5.82 -24.71 3.43
N ASN A 204 -4.84 -24.61 4.34
CA ASN A 204 -4.85 -23.71 5.49
C ASN A 204 -3.50 -22.99 5.60
N PRO A 205 -3.45 -21.70 5.96
CA PRO A 205 -2.20 -20.96 6.18
C PRO A 205 -1.19 -21.71 7.06
N GLN A 206 -1.66 -22.39 8.12
CA GLN A 206 -0.82 -23.17 9.03
C GLN A 206 -0.08 -24.32 8.33
N HIS A 207 -0.62 -24.86 7.23
CA HIS A 207 0.02 -25.96 6.48
C HIS A 207 1.30 -25.54 5.75
N VAL A 208 1.60 -24.23 5.68
CA VAL A 208 2.87 -23.70 5.16
C VAL A 208 4.01 -23.90 6.17
N PHE A 209 3.67 -24.18 7.43
CA PHE A 209 4.61 -24.21 8.53
C PHE A 209 4.75 -25.60 9.15
N HIS A 210 5.91 -25.83 9.76
CA HIS A 210 6.20 -27.05 10.50
C HIS A 210 5.36 -27.10 11.79
N GLN A 211 4.94 -28.29 12.23
CA GLN A 211 4.09 -28.46 13.41
C GLN A 211 4.74 -27.90 14.68
N ASP A 212 6.03 -28.14 14.90
CA ASP A 212 6.74 -27.64 16.09
C ASP A 212 6.69 -26.11 16.20
N PHE A 213 6.79 -25.39 15.08
CA PHE A 213 6.68 -23.94 15.06
C PHE A 213 5.27 -23.46 15.43
N LEU A 214 4.23 -24.15 14.98
CA LEU A 214 2.84 -23.76 15.26
C LEU A 214 2.48 -23.84 16.76
N HIS A 215 3.13 -24.76 17.49
CA HIS A 215 2.81 -25.06 18.90
C HIS A 215 3.77 -24.45 19.91
N GLN A 216 4.84 -23.80 19.46
CA GLN A 216 5.82 -23.15 20.33
C GLN A 216 5.74 -21.62 20.23
N PRO A 217 5.98 -20.89 21.34
CA PRO A 217 6.20 -19.45 21.27
C PRO A 217 7.41 -19.12 20.38
N LEU A 218 7.43 -17.93 19.79
CA LEU A 218 8.60 -17.47 19.05
C LEU A 218 9.82 -17.39 19.98
N ASP A 219 10.97 -17.87 19.51
CA ASP A 219 12.25 -17.77 20.22
C ASP A 219 12.83 -16.34 20.20
N ASP A 220 12.33 -15.47 19.31
CA ASP A 220 12.49 -14.01 19.39
C ASP A 220 11.52 -13.44 20.45
N ARG A 221 12.07 -13.12 21.63
CA ARG A 221 11.33 -12.57 22.78
C ARG A 221 10.53 -11.32 22.44
N ASP A 222 11.11 -10.41 21.67
CA ASP A 222 10.45 -9.14 21.34
C ASP A 222 9.28 -9.40 20.37
N ALA A 223 9.36 -10.43 19.52
CA ALA A 223 8.34 -10.75 18.52
C ALA A 223 7.20 -11.48 19.23
N ASN A 224 7.57 -12.42 20.10
CA ASN A 224 6.62 -13.10 20.98
C ASN A 224 5.83 -12.13 21.87
N THR A 225 6.47 -11.03 22.31
CA THR A 225 5.78 -9.97 23.07
C THR A 225 4.73 -9.26 22.22
N LEU A 226 4.99 -9.01 20.94
CA LEU A 226 4.02 -8.42 20.01
C LEU A 226 2.86 -9.37 19.68
N LEU A 227 3.11 -10.67 19.73
CA LEU A 227 2.09 -11.73 19.67
C LEU A 227 1.32 -11.90 21.00
N SER A 228 1.63 -11.12 22.04
CA SER A 228 1.04 -11.27 23.38
C SER A 228 1.23 -12.67 23.97
N GLY A 229 2.32 -13.35 23.60
CA GLY A 229 2.62 -14.72 24.03
C GLY A 229 1.80 -15.82 23.34
N GLN A 230 0.97 -15.48 22.35
CA GLN A 230 0.27 -16.46 21.52
C GLN A 230 1.26 -17.21 20.60
N THR A 231 0.96 -18.47 20.29
CA THR A 231 1.78 -19.24 19.35
C THR A 231 1.47 -18.86 17.90
N PRO A 232 2.37 -19.15 16.94
CA PRO A 232 2.13 -18.96 15.51
C PRO A 232 0.84 -19.63 15.02
N GLY A 233 0.50 -20.82 15.53
CA GLY A 233 -0.75 -21.49 15.17
C GLY A 233 -1.99 -20.67 15.54
N VAL A 234 -2.03 -20.09 16.73
CA VAL A 234 -3.17 -19.29 17.21
C VAL A 234 -3.35 -18.03 16.37
N VAL A 235 -2.26 -17.32 16.04
CA VAL A 235 -2.35 -16.06 15.27
C VAL A 235 -2.67 -16.27 13.78
N MET A 236 -2.64 -17.52 13.30
CA MET A 236 -3.02 -17.91 11.93
C MET A 236 -4.44 -18.49 11.85
N GLU A 237 -5.17 -18.56 12.96
CA GLU A 237 -6.46 -19.24 12.98
C GLU A 237 -7.62 -18.36 12.48
N GLY A 238 -8.40 -18.92 11.55
CA GLY A 238 -9.68 -18.37 11.12
C GLY A 238 -9.61 -17.24 10.08
N PRO A 239 -10.77 -16.80 9.56
CA PRO A 239 -10.86 -15.84 8.45
C PRO A 239 -10.40 -14.42 8.80
N MET A 240 -10.24 -14.12 10.10
CA MET A 240 -9.72 -12.85 10.63
C MET A 240 -8.41 -13.05 11.40
N ALA A 241 -7.61 -14.05 11.00
CA ALA A 241 -6.33 -14.37 11.61
C ALA A 241 -5.45 -13.12 11.85
N PRO A 242 -5.02 -12.87 13.11
CA PRO A 242 -4.22 -11.69 13.46
C PRO A 242 -2.95 -11.50 12.62
N MET A 243 -2.31 -12.59 12.19
CA MET A 243 -1.12 -12.54 11.32
C MET A 243 -1.30 -11.70 10.05
N PHE A 244 -2.54 -11.58 9.53
CA PHE A 244 -2.83 -10.90 8.27
C PHE A 244 -3.65 -9.61 8.43
N HIS A 245 -4.13 -9.31 9.65
CA HIS A 245 -5.05 -8.18 9.89
C HIS A 245 -4.60 -7.26 11.03
N ASP A 246 -3.82 -7.76 11.99
CA ASP A 246 -3.25 -6.94 13.06
C ASP A 246 -1.83 -6.51 12.68
N LEU A 247 -1.61 -5.18 12.56
CA LEU A 247 -0.33 -4.62 12.12
C LEU A 247 0.85 -5.03 13.02
N LYS A 248 0.65 -5.17 14.34
CA LYS A 248 1.74 -5.55 15.26
C LYS A 248 2.12 -7.02 15.05
N VAL A 249 1.12 -7.89 14.98
CA VAL A 249 1.33 -9.33 14.79
C VAL A 249 1.92 -9.60 13.41
N MET A 250 1.38 -8.95 12.38
CA MET A 250 1.88 -9.06 11.00
C MET A 250 3.36 -8.68 10.92
N VAL A 251 3.74 -7.48 11.37
CA VAL A 251 5.14 -7.01 11.31
C VAL A 251 6.08 -7.89 12.16
N ALA A 252 5.61 -8.41 13.29
CA ALA A 252 6.38 -9.35 14.10
C ALA A 252 6.65 -10.65 13.35
N MET A 253 5.64 -11.24 12.71
CA MET A 253 5.76 -12.45 11.91
C MET A 253 6.59 -12.23 10.65
N GLU A 254 6.41 -11.11 9.94
CA GLU A 254 7.19 -10.77 8.75
C GLU A 254 8.69 -10.64 9.10
N SER A 255 9.02 -9.89 10.15
CA SER A 255 10.39 -9.72 10.63
C SER A 255 11.01 -11.04 11.11
N TYR A 256 10.24 -11.88 11.78
CA TYR A 256 10.73 -13.18 12.25
C TYR A 256 11.02 -14.13 11.08
N LEU A 257 10.04 -14.34 10.21
CA LEU A 257 10.08 -15.35 9.15
C LEU A 257 11.14 -15.05 8.08
N ILE A 258 11.37 -13.78 7.73
CA ILE A 258 12.43 -13.44 6.77
C ILE A 258 13.83 -13.74 7.33
N ASN A 259 14.03 -13.54 8.63
CA ASN A 259 15.29 -13.83 9.30
C ASN A 259 15.52 -15.34 9.43
N GLU A 260 14.49 -16.10 9.75
CA GLU A 260 14.56 -17.57 9.76
C GLU A 260 14.86 -18.13 8.37
N MET A 261 14.20 -17.61 7.33
CA MET A 261 14.52 -18.01 5.95
C MET A 261 15.99 -17.72 5.60
N ARG A 262 16.50 -16.54 5.98
CA ARG A 262 17.91 -16.19 5.78
C ARG A 262 18.83 -17.15 6.53
N ARG A 263 18.53 -17.53 7.78
CA ARG A 263 19.31 -18.51 8.54
C ARG A 263 19.31 -19.89 7.86
N ILE A 264 18.16 -20.34 7.36
CA ILE A 264 18.03 -21.63 6.67
C ILE A 264 18.88 -21.64 5.40
N VAL A 265 18.74 -20.63 4.53
CA VAL A 265 19.38 -20.58 3.21
C VAL A 265 20.86 -20.22 3.29
N VAL A 266 21.21 -19.15 4.01
CA VAL A 266 22.59 -18.62 4.05
C VAL A 266 23.47 -19.45 4.98
N ASN A 267 22.98 -19.81 6.17
CA ASN A 267 23.78 -20.53 7.16
C ASN A 267 23.69 -22.06 6.98
N ARG A 268 22.93 -22.54 5.98
CA ARG A 268 22.67 -23.96 5.72
C ARG A 268 22.23 -24.72 6.96
N SER A 269 21.39 -24.08 7.79
CA SER A 269 20.83 -24.73 8.98
C SER A 269 20.10 -25.99 8.54
N ARG A 270 20.61 -27.16 8.94
CA ARG A 270 20.04 -28.46 8.54
C ARG A 270 18.69 -28.75 9.20
N ASN A 271 18.35 -28.02 10.26
CA ASN A 271 17.11 -28.18 11.01
C ASN A 271 16.17 -27.03 10.67
N ASN A 272 15.44 -27.15 9.55
CA ASN A 272 14.28 -26.31 9.31
C ASN A 272 13.16 -26.75 10.26
N VAL A 273 12.87 -25.93 11.27
CA VAL A 273 11.78 -26.17 12.23
C VAL A 273 10.60 -25.23 12.04
N VAL A 274 10.65 -24.36 11.01
CA VAL A 274 9.69 -23.26 10.81
C VAL A 274 8.73 -23.56 9.67
N PHE A 275 9.24 -23.93 8.50
CA PHE A 275 8.44 -24.10 7.28
C PHE A 275 8.16 -25.58 6.99
N ASP A 276 7.08 -25.89 6.27
CA ASP A 276 6.87 -27.22 5.70
C ASP A 276 8.04 -27.57 4.76
N SER A 277 8.78 -28.64 5.06
CA SER A 277 10.01 -28.98 4.33
C SER A 277 9.76 -29.26 2.86
N ARG A 278 8.65 -29.91 2.52
CA ARG A 278 8.31 -30.22 1.12
C ARG A 278 8.05 -28.94 0.32
N LEU A 279 7.26 -28.03 0.86
CA LEU A 279 6.99 -26.74 0.23
C LEU A 279 8.27 -25.91 0.11
N LEU A 280 9.06 -25.84 1.19
CA LEU A 280 10.34 -25.12 1.21
C LEU A 280 11.31 -25.66 0.17
N GLU A 281 11.54 -26.97 0.12
CA GLU A 281 12.45 -27.62 -0.83
C GLU A 281 11.98 -27.40 -2.28
N THR A 282 10.67 -27.43 -2.53
CA THR A 282 10.10 -27.15 -3.85
C THR A 282 10.38 -25.71 -4.29
N VAL A 283 10.17 -24.74 -3.38
CA VAL A 283 10.41 -23.31 -3.67
C VAL A 283 11.90 -23.05 -3.86
N LEU A 284 12.76 -23.57 -2.98
CA LEU A 284 14.21 -23.41 -3.11
C LEU A 284 14.72 -24.08 -4.38
N GLY A 285 14.26 -25.29 -4.71
CA GLY A 285 14.64 -25.98 -5.93
C GLY A 285 14.32 -25.18 -7.19
N LEU A 286 13.16 -24.52 -7.22
CA LEU A 286 12.76 -23.62 -8.30
C LEU A 286 13.64 -22.38 -8.36
N LEU A 287 13.89 -21.70 -7.24
CA LEU A 287 14.72 -20.49 -7.23
C LEU A 287 16.16 -20.78 -7.64
N HIS A 288 16.75 -21.90 -7.20
CA HIS A 288 18.09 -22.31 -7.61
C HIS A 288 18.18 -22.70 -9.10
N SER A 289 17.06 -23.02 -9.76
CA SER A 289 17.05 -23.31 -11.20
C SER A 289 16.95 -22.07 -12.09
N VAL A 290 16.65 -20.90 -11.51
CA VAL A 290 16.58 -19.64 -12.25
C VAL A 290 17.98 -19.17 -12.62
N SER A 291 18.25 -19.09 -13.92
CA SER A 291 19.49 -18.60 -14.47
C SER A 291 19.69 -17.13 -14.14
N GLY A 292 20.89 -16.79 -13.64
CA GLY A 292 21.26 -15.42 -13.34
C GLY A 292 20.56 -14.80 -12.13
N LEU A 293 19.85 -15.59 -11.30
CA LEU A 293 19.32 -15.13 -10.01
C LEU A 293 20.47 -14.95 -9.01
N PRO A 294 20.71 -13.73 -8.49
CA PRO A 294 21.68 -13.50 -7.42
C PRO A 294 21.38 -14.32 -6.18
N VAL A 295 22.41 -14.94 -5.58
CA VAL A 295 22.25 -15.86 -4.44
C VAL A 295 21.64 -15.16 -3.22
N GLU A 296 21.92 -13.87 -3.07
CA GLU A 296 21.40 -12.98 -2.03
C GLU A 296 19.88 -12.83 -2.10
N LEU A 297 19.27 -13.04 -3.28
CA LEU A 297 17.83 -12.97 -3.48
C LEU A 297 17.09 -14.28 -3.22
N ILE A 298 17.79 -15.42 -3.09
CA ILE A 298 17.13 -16.72 -2.90
C ILE A 298 16.32 -16.73 -1.60
N ALA A 299 16.94 -16.34 -0.48
CA ALA A 299 16.26 -16.30 0.82
C ALA A 299 15.04 -15.36 0.83
N PRO A 300 15.13 -14.07 0.46
CA PRO A 300 13.98 -13.18 0.50
C PRO A 300 12.87 -13.58 -0.48
N LEU A 301 13.19 -14.11 -1.67
CA LEU A 301 12.17 -14.59 -2.60
C LEU A 301 11.51 -15.88 -2.11
N ALA A 302 12.24 -16.78 -1.46
CA ALA A 302 11.67 -17.96 -0.83
C ALA A 302 10.70 -17.56 0.29
N TYR A 303 11.11 -16.65 1.16
CA TYR A 303 10.26 -16.09 2.21
C TYR A 303 8.97 -15.48 1.63
N GLN A 304 9.10 -14.56 0.67
CA GLN A 304 7.96 -13.91 0.02
C GLN A 304 7.01 -14.94 -0.62
N THR A 305 7.55 -16.01 -1.19
CA THR A 305 6.76 -17.08 -1.81
C THR A 305 5.96 -17.85 -0.79
N LEU A 306 6.60 -18.29 0.31
CA LEU A 306 5.91 -19.03 1.38
C LEU A 306 4.87 -18.15 2.07
N TRP A 307 5.20 -16.87 2.30
CA TRP A 307 4.24 -15.89 2.80
C TRP A 307 3.04 -15.77 1.86
N ASN A 308 3.28 -15.59 0.55
CA ASN A 308 2.19 -15.46 -0.42
C ASN A 308 1.33 -16.73 -0.49
N VAL A 309 1.91 -17.92 -0.34
CA VAL A 309 1.13 -19.17 -0.23
C VAL A 309 0.23 -19.13 1.01
N ALA A 310 0.77 -18.76 2.18
CA ALA A 310 -0.03 -18.65 3.41
C ALA A 310 -1.14 -17.61 3.28
N TYR A 311 -0.84 -16.42 2.75
CA TYR A 311 -1.81 -15.35 2.51
C TYR A 311 -2.88 -15.76 1.49
N THR A 312 -2.50 -16.47 0.43
CA THR A 312 -3.45 -16.98 -0.58
C THR A 312 -4.43 -17.97 0.04
N LEU A 313 -3.94 -18.88 0.88
CA LEU A 313 -4.79 -19.84 1.59
C LEU A 313 -5.73 -19.13 2.57
N HIS A 314 -5.25 -18.10 3.25
CA HIS A 314 -6.06 -17.27 4.14
C HIS A 314 -7.19 -16.56 3.39
N GLU A 315 -6.88 -15.89 2.27
CA GLU A 315 -7.89 -15.18 1.49
C GLU A 315 -8.93 -16.14 0.89
N ARG A 316 -8.53 -17.36 0.49
CA ARG A 316 -9.48 -18.40 0.07
C ARG A 316 -10.42 -18.81 1.20
N GLN A 317 -9.90 -19.10 2.38
CA GLN A 317 -10.70 -19.44 3.56
C GLN A 317 -11.64 -18.29 3.97
N ARG A 318 -11.14 -17.06 3.94
CA ARG A 318 -11.93 -15.86 4.22
C ARG A 318 -13.07 -15.71 3.21
N LEU A 319 -12.81 -15.87 1.91
CA LEU A 319 -13.85 -15.83 0.89
C LEU A 319 -14.90 -16.93 1.09
N GLU A 320 -14.47 -18.15 1.42
CA GLU A 320 -15.37 -19.29 1.70
C GLU A 320 -16.23 -19.06 2.96
N ALA A 321 -15.69 -18.38 3.97
CA ALA A 321 -16.41 -18.07 5.20
C ALA A 321 -17.49 -16.97 5.03
N LEU A 322 -17.39 -16.13 4.00
CA LEU A 322 -18.37 -15.08 3.72
C LEU A 322 -19.64 -15.68 3.12
N LYS A 323 -20.71 -15.70 3.93
CA LYS A 323 -22.06 -16.14 3.53
C LYS A 323 -22.86 -15.05 2.83
N ASP A 324 -22.50 -13.79 3.06
CA ASP A 324 -23.17 -12.62 2.48
C ASP A 324 -22.57 -12.33 1.09
N GLU A 325 -23.40 -12.42 0.05
CA GLU A 325 -23.00 -12.16 -1.33
C GLU A 325 -22.52 -10.72 -1.55
N GLU A 326 -23.08 -9.74 -0.83
CA GLU A 326 -22.66 -8.34 -0.94
C GLU A 326 -21.26 -8.14 -0.34
N GLN A 327 -20.97 -8.75 0.81
CA GLN A 327 -19.64 -8.73 1.41
C GLN A 327 -18.62 -9.51 0.57
N ARG A 328 -19.04 -10.59 -0.08
CA ARG A 328 -18.18 -11.33 -0.99
C ARG A 328 -17.88 -10.52 -2.26
N ALA A 329 -18.90 -9.88 -2.84
CA ALA A 329 -18.74 -8.95 -3.96
C ALA A 329 -17.83 -7.77 -3.58
N TRP A 330 -17.91 -7.28 -2.34
CA TRP A 330 -17.07 -6.22 -1.83
C TRP A 330 -15.57 -6.53 -1.91
N LEU A 331 -15.18 -7.80 -1.75
CA LEU A 331 -13.78 -8.21 -1.89
C LEU A 331 -13.40 -8.43 -3.36
N LEU A 332 -14.26 -9.08 -4.13
CA LEU A 332 -13.97 -9.51 -5.50
C LEU A 332 -14.04 -8.39 -6.54
N GLN A 333 -14.88 -7.39 -6.30
CA GLN A 333 -15.15 -6.29 -7.24
C GLN A 333 -14.49 -4.98 -6.77
N HIS A 334 -14.43 -4.01 -7.69
CA HIS A 334 -14.21 -2.62 -7.30
C HIS A 334 -15.30 -2.17 -6.34
N ALA A 335 -14.86 -1.60 -5.23
CA ALA A 335 -15.74 -1.12 -4.17
C ALA A 335 -15.03 -0.04 -3.34
N GLU A 336 -14.08 0.68 -3.91
CA GLU A 336 -13.32 1.73 -3.26
C GLU A 336 -14.24 2.89 -2.80
N ASN A 337 -13.90 3.51 -1.67
CA ASN A 337 -14.72 4.56 -1.07
C ASN A 337 -14.43 5.96 -1.59
N MET A 338 -13.20 6.19 -2.06
CA MET A 338 -12.71 7.49 -2.48
C MET A 338 -11.53 7.34 -3.45
N VAL A 339 -11.25 8.40 -4.20
CA VAL A 339 -9.99 8.53 -4.94
C VAL A 339 -8.93 9.12 -4.02
N ALA A 340 -7.73 8.55 -4.01
CA ALA A 340 -6.59 9.11 -3.33
C ALA A 340 -5.51 9.48 -4.35
N TYR A 341 -5.18 10.76 -4.42
CA TYR A 341 -4.22 11.33 -5.35
C TYR A 341 -2.99 11.83 -4.60
N GLY A 342 -1.82 11.25 -4.87
CA GLY A 342 -0.57 11.62 -4.21
C GLY A 342 0.22 10.44 -3.66
N GLU A 343 0.91 10.67 -2.54
CA GLU A 343 1.76 9.68 -1.86
C GLU A 343 1.33 9.51 -0.39
N GLY A 344 1.96 8.61 0.38
CA GLY A 344 1.69 8.45 1.82
C GLY A 344 0.55 7.50 2.20
N PHE A 345 -0.08 6.82 1.23
CA PHE A 345 -1.24 5.94 1.42
C PHE A 345 -0.90 4.50 1.80
N GLU A 346 0.34 4.21 2.21
CA GLU A 346 0.81 2.84 2.40
C GLU A 346 0.16 2.10 3.59
N LEU A 347 -0.52 2.81 4.50
CA LEU A 347 -1.21 2.23 5.66
C LEU A 347 -2.69 1.88 5.40
N GLU A 348 -3.17 2.14 4.19
CA GLU A 348 -4.59 2.01 3.86
C GLU A 348 -4.96 0.57 3.52
N GLN A 349 -6.17 0.15 3.87
CA GLN A 349 -6.65 -1.21 3.70
C GLN A 349 -7.25 -1.47 2.32
N ARG A 350 -7.23 -2.74 1.89
CA ARG A 350 -7.78 -3.22 0.61
C ARG A 350 -9.17 -2.62 0.34
N ASN A 351 -9.42 -2.22 -0.90
CA ASN A 351 -10.70 -1.66 -1.37
C ASN A 351 -11.16 -0.41 -0.59
N THR A 352 -10.23 0.32 0.03
CA THR A 352 -10.54 1.63 0.62
C THR A 352 -10.40 2.73 -0.43
N LEU A 353 -9.37 2.67 -1.27
CA LEU A 353 -8.94 3.77 -2.13
C LEU A 353 -8.66 3.32 -3.56
N VAL A 354 -9.05 4.13 -4.54
CA VAL A 354 -8.43 4.10 -5.88
C VAL A 354 -7.20 5.01 -5.83
N LEU A 355 -6.00 4.46 -6.01
CA LEU A 355 -4.74 5.16 -5.75
C LEU A 355 -4.10 5.71 -7.03
N VAL A 356 -4.23 7.02 -7.25
CA VAL A 356 -3.53 7.74 -8.32
C VAL A 356 -2.22 8.27 -7.77
N LYS A 357 -1.08 7.67 -8.15
CA LYS A 357 0.24 8.17 -7.74
C LYS A 357 0.86 9.04 -8.84
N PRO A 358 1.35 10.24 -8.53
CA PRO A 358 1.95 11.09 -9.54
C PRO A 358 3.31 10.54 -9.97
N GLY A 359 3.72 10.83 -11.21
CA GLY A 359 4.93 10.26 -11.83
C GLY A 359 4.67 9.26 -12.96
N ARG A 360 3.47 9.30 -13.54
CA ARG A 360 3.11 8.63 -14.80
C ARG A 360 3.50 9.43 -16.04
N GLY A 361 3.61 10.75 -15.90
CA GLY A 361 3.69 11.70 -17.00
C GLY A 361 2.32 12.30 -17.41
N ASN A 362 1.20 11.60 -17.14
CA ASN A 362 -0.16 12.09 -17.40
C ASN A 362 -1.13 11.78 -16.23
N ASP A 363 -1.13 12.65 -15.22
CA ASP A 363 -1.96 12.45 -14.02
C ASP A 363 -3.47 12.63 -14.29
N LEU A 364 -3.84 13.48 -15.26
CA LEU A 364 -5.24 13.77 -15.61
C LEU A 364 -5.98 12.53 -16.12
N GLU A 365 -5.31 11.75 -16.97
CA GLU A 365 -5.89 10.51 -17.49
C GLU A 365 -6.06 9.46 -16.39
N ALA A 366 -5.08 9.32 -15.49
CA ALA A 366 -5.18 8.42 -14.34
C ALA A 366 -6.33 8.82 -13.40
N LEU A 367 -6.49 10.12 -13.14
CA LEU A 367 -7.64 10.66 -12.40
C LEU A 367 -8.97 10.39 -13.12
N GLY A 368 -9.01 10.50 -14.45
CA GLY A 368 -10.20 10.21 -15.26
C GLY A 368 -10.64 8.75 -15.17
N VAL A 369 -9.68 7.82 -15.18
CA VAL A 369 -9.97 6.40 -14.93
C VAL A 369 -10.46 6.18 -13.50
N ALA A 370 -9.80 6.80 -12.50
CA ALA A 370 -10.24 6.70 -11.11
C ALA A 370 -11.66 7.25 -10.87
N LYS A 371 -12.00 8.38 -11.51
CA LYS A 371 -13.37 8.94 -11.52
C LYS A 371 -14.37 7.93 -12.08
N SER A 372 -14.04 7.30 -13.20
CA SER A 372 -14.91 6.31 -13.86
C SER A 372 -15.17 5.11 -12.96
N VAL A 373 -14.12 4.55 -12.33
CA VAL A 373 -14.23 3.42 -11.39
C VAL A 373 -15.10 3.78 -10.19
N ILE A 374 -14.86 4.93 -9.55
CA ILE A 374 -15.68 5.35 -8.40
C ILE A 374 -17.14 5.56 -8.81
N LEU A 375 -17.42 6.26 -9.91
CA LEU A 375 -18.80 6.50 -10.34
C LEU A 375 -19.53 5.22 -10.75
N GLU A 376 -18.85 4.28 -11.41
CA GLU A 376 -19.42 3.00 -11.82
C GLU A 376 -19.75 2.12 -10.62
N HIS A 377 -18.96 2.11 -9.56
CA HIS A 377 -19.13 1.17 -8.45
C HIS A 377 -19.72 1.76 -7.17
N ARG A 378 -19.90 3.08 -7.11
CA ARG A 378 -20.43 3.79 -5.94
C ARG A 378 -21.84 3.38 -5.51
N HIS A 379 -22.66 2.85 -6.43
CA HIS A 379 -24.00 2.35 -6.10
C HIS A 379 -24.00 0.95 -5.43
N ARG A 380 -22.88 0.23 -5.48
CA ARG A 380 -22.74 -1.13 -4.92
C ARG A 380 -22.44 -1.12 -3.43
N ARG A 381 -22.14 0.04 -2.85
CA ARG A 381 -22.19 0.28 -1.41
C ARG A 381 -23.41 1.14 -1.13
N MET A 382 -24.08 0.91 0.00
CA MET A 382 -25.16 1.75 0.56
C MET A 382 -25.17 3.15 -0.05
N HIS A 383 -26.20 3.49 -0.83
CA HIS A 383 -26.29 4.71 -1.64
C HIS A 383 -25.63 5.92 -0.95
N GLN A 384 -24.38 6.20 -1.32
CA GLN A 384 -23.65 7.34 -0.76
C GLN A 384 -24.38 8.62 -1.17
N GLN A 385 -24.89 9.35 -0.18
CA GLN A 385 -25.72 10.56 -0.36
C GLN A 385 -24.90 11.84 -0.61
N TYR A 386 -23.58 11.70 -0.84
CA TYR A 386 -22.63 12.78 -1.09
C TYR A 386 -21.89 12.54 -2.41
N PRO A 387 -21.46 13.58 -3.17
CA PRO A 387 -20.54 13.48 -4.32
C PRO A 387 -19.29 12.65 -4.02
N PRO A 388 -18.59 12.11 -5.05
CA PRO A 388 -17.33 11.39 -4.87
C PRO A 388 -16.36 12.13 -3.93
N LEU A 389 -15.70 11.36 -3.06
CA LEU A 389 -14.66 11.88 -2.19
C LEU A 389 -13.30 11.74 -2.88
N VAL A 390 -12.48 12.78 -2.80
CA VAL A 390 -11.10 12.79 -3.29
C VAL A 390 -10.18 13.25 -2.17
N HIS A 391 -9.17 12.45 -1.84
CA HIS A 391 -8.13 12.82 -0.90
C HIS A 391 -6.84 13.13 -1.65
N VAL A 392 -6.38 14.37 -1.57
CA VAL A 392 -5.11 14.83 -2.14
C VAL A 392 -4.07 14.93 -1.02
N ASN A 393 -2.98 14.17 -1.11
CA ASN A 393 -1.89 14.21 -0.12
C ASN A 393 -0.53 14.49 -0.77
N VAL A 394 0.27 15.30 -0.09
CA VAL A 394 1.68 15.50 -0.42
C VAL A 394 2.56 14.91 0.67
N GLU A 395 3.43 13.97 0.29
CA GLU A 395 4.42 13.41 1.20
C GLU A 395 5.70 14.25 1.23
N VAL A 396 6.19 14.51 2.44
CA VAL A 396 7.38 15.31 2.73
C VAL A 396 8.51 14.39 3.21
N THR A 397 9.67 14.49 2.56
CA THR A 397 10.87 13.68 2.83
C THR A 397 11.89 14.35 3.75
N GLY A 398 11.57 15.53 4.30
CA GLY A 398 12.44 16.32 5.18
C GLY A 398 11.65 17.14 6.20
N SER A 399 12.32 18.11 6.85
CA SER A 399 11.67 18.95 7.86
C SER A 399 11.12 20.25 7.28
N LEU A 400 9.92 20.65 7.73
CA LEU A 400 9.31 21.93 7.38
C LEU A 400 9.77 23.02 8.37
N GLY A 401 10.99 23.50 8.19
CA GLY A 401 11.64 24.44 9.12
C GLY A 401 11.24 25.91 8.98
N SER A 402 10.61 26.29 7.87
CA SER A 402 10.21 27.67 7.57
C SER A 402 8.91 27.71 6.76
N TRP A 403 8.22 28.86 6.76
CA TRP A 403 7.03 29.06 5.93
C TRP A 403 7.33 28.86 4.44
N GLN A 404 8.50 29.30 3.97
CA GLN A 404 8.91 29.08 2.59
C GLN A 404 9.03 27.59 2.27
N ALA A 405 9.62 26.80 3.18
CA ALA A 405 9.69 25.34 3.00
C ALA A 405 8.29 24.71 3.01
N PHE A 406 7.39 25.16 3.89
CA PHE A 406 6.00 24.70 3.91
C PHE A 406 5.26 25.04 2.60
N ASN A 407 5.39 26.28 2.14
CA ASN A 407 4.73 26.75 0.92
C ASN A 407 5.22 25.95 -0.32
N ILE A 408 6.53 25.86 -0.52
CA ILE A 408 7.11 25.16 -1.68
C ILE A 408 6.85 23.66 -1.64
N ASN A 409 7.03 23.03 -0.46
CA ASN A 409 6.99 21.57 -0.38
C ASN A 409 5.60 20.99 -0.13
N VAL A 410 4.63 21.80 0.32
CA VAL A 410 3.26 21.38 0.61
C VAL A 410 2.25 22.16 -0.23
N LEU A 411 2.07 23.46 0.05
CA LEU A 411 0.95 24.23 -0.51
C LEU A 411 0.98 24.34 -2.04
N ALA A 412 2.14 24.64 -2.63
CA ALA A 412 2.27 24.78 -4.08
C ALA A 412 2.00 23.46 -4.83
N LYS A 413 2.42 22.32 -4.24
CA LYS A 413 2.18 20.99 -4.80
C LYS A 413 0.70 20.61 -4.69
N LEU A 414 0.09 20.84 -3.53
CA LEU A 414 -1.34 20.64 -3.33
C LEU A 414 -2.16 21.47 -4.33
N LEU A 415 -1.77 22.72 -4.59
CA LEU A 415 -2.48 23.59 -5.54
C LEU A 415 -2.50 23.00 -6.94
N THR A 416 -1.34 22.53 -7.40
CA THR A 416 -1.22 21.86 -8.69
C THR A 416 -2.11 20.61 -8.74
N MET A 417 -2.07 19.78 -7.71
CA MET A 417 -2.82 18.53 -7.66
C MET A 417 -4.34 18.75 -7.58
N VAL A 418 -4.80 19.72 -6.78
CA VAL A 418 -6.23 20.06 -6.70
C VAL A 418 -6.73 20.67 -8.01
N THR A 419 -5.90 21.44 -8.71
CA THR A 419 -6.24 21.95 -10.06
C THR A 419 -6.50 20.79 -11.03
N ASN A 420 -5.68 19.74 -10.98
CA ASN A 420 -5.90 18.53 -11.77
C ASN A 420 -7.20 17.82 -11.39
N VAL A 421 -7.52 17.74 -10.09
CA VAL A 421 -8.80 17.17 -9.61
C VAL A 421 -9.97 17.98 -10.14
N GLN A 422 -9.93 19.31 -10.05
CA GLN A 422 -10.97 20.19 -10.57
C GLN A 422 -11.16 20.02 -12.08
N GLN A 423 -10.07 19.92 -12.84
CA GLN A 423 -10.15 19.70 -14.29
C GLN A 423 -10.84 18.37 -14.66
N VAL A 424 -10.77 17.36 -13.80
CA VAL A 424 -11.32 16.02 -14.08
C VAL A 424 -12.71 15.83 -13.44
N PHE A 425 -12.93 16.35 -12.24
CA PHE A 425 -14.14 16.16 -11.45
C PHE A 425 -15.10 17.36 -11.50
N ASP A 426 -14.67 18.49 -12.07
CA ASP A 426 -15.38 19.77 -12.00
C ASP A 426 -15.70 20.09 -10.53
N ASP A 427 -16.90 20.62 -10.26
CA ASP A 427 -17.39 20.88 -8.89
C ASP A 427 -18.08 19.65 -8.26
N HIS A 428 -18.01 18.49 -8.90
CA HIS A 428 -18.81 17.31 -8.54
C HIS A 428 -18.03 16.37 -7.64
N CYS A 429 -17.31 16.89 -6.64
CA CYS A 429 -16.61 16.10 -5.64
C CYS A 429 -16.38 16.89 -4.35
N PHE A 430 -16.11 16.17 -3.25
CA PHE A 430 -15.54 16.77 -2.05
C PHE A 430 -14.07 16.39 -1.92
N VAL A 431 -13.24 17.38 -1.63
CA VAL A 431 -11.78 17.24 -1.55
C VAL A 431 -11.31 17.42 -0.11
N LEU A 432 -10.54 16.44 0.37
CA LEU A 432 -9.69 16.55 1.54
C LEU A 432 -8.25 16.80 1.06
N THR A 433 -7.61 17.85 1.54
CA THR A 433 -6.19 18.14 1.29
C THR A 433 -5.37 17.93 2.55
N THR A 434 -4.29 17.15 2.43
CA THR A 434 -3.39 16.87 3.55
C THR A 434 -1.93 16.92 3.13
N TYR A 435 -1.03 16.98 4.12
CA TYR A 435 0.36 16.59 3.94
C TYR A 435 0.72 15.49 4.94
N SER A 436 1.77 14.74 4.64
CA SER A 436 2.31 13.71 5.53
C SER A 436 3.83 13.71 5.54
N TYR A 437 4.44 13.28 6.64
CA TYR A 437 5.88 12.97 6.66
C TYR A 437 6.08 11.52 6.24
N ARG A 438 7.08 11.26 5.37
CA ARG A 438 7.41 9.90 4.90
C ARG A 438 7.65 8.90 6.04
N THR A 439 8.25 9.34 7.14
CA THR A 439 8.56 8.48 8.30
C THR A 439 7.37 8.22 9.22
N GLN A 440 6.31 9.02 9.12
CA GLN A 440 5.16 8.93 10.02
C GLN A 440 3.91 8.41 9.31
N LYS A 441 3.77 8.69 8.01
CA LYS A 441 2.59 8.40 7.18
C LYS A 441 1.27 8.89 7.79
N ARG A 442 1.35 9.96 8.58
CA ARG A 442 0.20 10.62 9.20
C ARG A 442 -0.30 11.73 8.31
N PHE A 443 -1.60 11.78 8.06
CA PHE A 443 -2.22 12.85 7.31
C PHE A 443 -2.57 14.04 8.20
N TYR A 444 -2.10 15.21 7.79
CA TYR A 444 -2.35 16.48 8.46
C TYR A 444 -3.20 17.39 7.55
N PRO A 445 -4.47 17.65 7.91
CA PRO A 445 -5.35 18.52 7.13
C PRO A 445 -4.82 19.94 6.96
N VAL A 446 -4.84 20.43 5.72
CA VAL A 446 -4.41 21.79 5.39
C VAL A 446 -5.30 22.35 4.29
N HIS A 447 -5.70 23.61 4.41
CA HIS A 447 -6.43 24.30 3.34
C HIS A 447 -5.48 25.17 2.53
N MET A 448 -5.71 25.18 1.22
CA MET A 448 -5.09 26.16 0.33
C MET A 448 -5.86 27.48 0.44
N GLN A 449 -5.17 28.61 0.37
CA GLN A 449 -5.81 29.90 0.64
C GLN A 449 -7.03 30.17 -0.28
N PRO A 450 -8.10 30.81 0.24
CA PRO A 450 -9.37 30.97 -0.47
C PRO A 450 -9.32 31.79 -1.77
N LYS A 451 -8.30 32.63 -1.98
CA LYS A 451 -8.28 33.59 -3.11
C LYS A 451 -8.22 32.96 -4.50
N VAL A 452 -7.90 31.68 -4.62
CA VAL A 452 -7.92 30.95 -5.90
C VAL A 452 -9.22 30.13 -6.05
N ILE A 453 -10.00 29.97 -4.98
CA ILE A 453 -11.18 29.09 -4.90
C ILE A 453 -12.48 29.92 -4.79
N SER A 454 -12.38 31.26 -4.71
CA SER A 454 -13.49 32.18 -4.41
C SER A 454 -14.52 32.38 -5.53
N GLU A 455 -14.49 31.59 -6.59
CA GLU A 455 -15.49 31.65 -7.68
C GLU A 455 -16.54 30.52 -7.61
N LEU A 456 -16.48 29.64 -6.60
CA LEU A 456 -17.36 28.47 -6.50
C LEU A 456 -18.44 28.62 -5.42
N ASN A 457 -19.67 28.21 -5.75
CA ASN A 457 -20.88 28.40 -4.94
C ASN A 457 -21.00 27.47 -3.71
N GLU A 458 -20.16 26.45 -3.59
CA GLU A 458 -19.88 25.70 -2.35
C GLU A 458 -18.39 25.30 -2.34
N PRO A 459 -17.68 25.36 -1.20
CA PRO A 459 -16.27 24.98 -1.17
C PRO A 459 -16.12 23.48 -1.42
N ILE A 460 -15.46 23.13 -2.53
CA ILE A 460 -15.00 21.76 -2.84
C ILE A 460 -14.16 21.19 -1.66
N LEU A 461 -13.45 22.03 -0.92
CA LEU A 461 -12.66 21.64 0.24
C LEU A 461 -13.57 21.39 1.46
N CYS A 462 -13.66 20.13 1.86
CA CYS A 462 -14.59 19.68 2.88
C CYS A 462 -13.83 18.99 4.02
N PHE A 463 -13.16 19.79 4.86
CA PHE A 463 -12.81 19.38 6.21
C PHE A 463 -12.71 20.62 7.12
N PRO A 464 -13.22 20.61 8.36
CA PRO A 464 -13.23 21.83 9.17
C PRO A 464 -11.86 22.21 9.75
N THR A 465 -10.91 21.28 9.79
CA THR A 465 -9.59 21.51 10.42
C THR A 465 -8.54 21.93 9.39
N ASN A 466 -7.83 23.03 9.67
CA ASN A 466 -6.69 23.50 8.88
C ASN A 466 -5.49 23.79 9.78
N LEU A 467 -4.45 22.93 9.73
CA LEU A 467 -3.25 23.14 10.54
C LEU A 467 -2.47 24.40 10.18
N ALA A 468 -2.61 24.89 8.94
CA ALA A 468 -1.91 26.09 8.45
C ALA A 468 -2.67 27.40 8.74
N GLU A 469 -3.81 27.36 9.41
CA GLU A 469 -4.63 28.56 9.65
C GLU A 469 -3.87 29.61 10.48
N GLY A 470 -3.79 30.84 9.97
CA GLY A 470 -3.07 31.95 10.61
C GLY A 470 -1.54 31.84 10.59
N LEU A 471 -0.96 30.80 9.96
CA LEU A 471 0.48 30.71 9.75
C LEU A 471 0.91 31.61 8.58
N THR A 472 2.02 32.34 8.80
CA THR A 472 2.61 33.29 7.85
C THR A 472 4.13 33.25 7.99
N ASN A 473 4.87 33.98 7.13
CA ASN A 473 6.30 34.17 7.29
C ASN A 473 6.72 34.66 8.70
N GLN A 474 5.86 35.42 9.40
CA GLN A 474 6.17 36.01 10.70
C GLN A 474 5.74 35.11 11.88
N SER A 475 4.69 34.31 11.69
CA SER A 475 4.11 33.46 12.74
C SER A 475 4.54 31.99 12.65
N PHE A 476 5.17 31.58 11.54
CA PHE A 476 5.60 30.19 11.36
C PHE A 476 6.90 29.92 12.12
N SER A 477 6.86 28.86 12.94
CA SER A 477 8.06 28.17 13.42
C SER A 477 7.83 26.67 13.34
N LYS A 478 8.93 25.90 13.25
CA LYS A 478 8.87 24.43 13.32
C LYS A 478 8.15 23.95 14.58
N ASN A 479 8.42 24.58 15.73
CA ASN A 479 7.80 24.21 17.00
C ASN A 479 6.29 24.47 17.00
N GLU A 480 5.85 25.61 16.47
CA GLU A 480 4.42 25.92 16.35
C GLU A 480 3.69 24.91 15.45
N LEU A 481 4.28 24.55 14.31
CA LEU A 481 3.70 23.53 13.43
C LEU A 481 3.60 22.18 14.15
N THR A 482 4.67 21.75 14.80
CA THR A 482 4.71 20.48 15.56
C THR A 482 3.68 20.46 16.70
N LEU A 483 3.49 21.57 17.43
CA LEU A 483 2.46 21.64 18.48
C LEU A 483 1.05 21.44 17.93
N ARG A 484 0.76 21.98 16.74
CA ARG A 484 -0.52 21.79 16.05
C ARG A 484 -0.69 20.37 15.54
N GLU A 485 0.36 19.80 14.95
CA GLU A 485 0.40 18.39 14.50
C GLU A 485 0.13 17.43 15.67
N ASP A 486 0.75 17.67 16.83
CA ASP A 486 0.56 16.88 18.03
C ASP A 486 -0.85 17.06 18.62
N ALA A 487 -1.37 18.29 18.65
CA ALA A 487 -2.73 18.56 19.12
C ALA A 487 -3.77 17.83 18.27
N PHE A 488 -3.65 17.89 16.94
CA PHE A 488 -4.48 17.14 16.01
C PHE A 488 -4.36 15.63 16.24
N SER A 489 -3.14 15.13 16.37
CA SER A 489 -2.91 13.69 16.57
C SER A 489 -3.51 13.19 17.88
N ARG A 490 -3.48 14.00 18.95
CA ARG A 490 -4.11 13.67 20.23
C ARG A 490 -5.63 13.69 20.14
N SER A 491 -6.24 14.69 19.49
CA SER A 491 -7.70 14.76 19.38
C SER A 491 -8.28 13.58 18.59
N PHE A 492 -7.60 13.13 17.53
CA PHE A 492 -8.01 11.95 16.75
C PHE A 492 -7.56 10.62 17.39
N GLY A 493 -6.49 10.63 18.18
CA GLY A 493 -5.97 9.43 18.85
C GLY A 493 -6.67 9.06 20.17
N GLN A 494 -7.43 9.97 20.80
CA GLN A 494 -8.03 9.77 22.13
C GLN A 494 -9.42 9.12 22.12
N HIS A 495 -10.05 8.92 20.96
CA HIS A 495 -11.27 8.10 20.89
C HIS A 495 -10.91 6.61 20.90
N LEU A 496 -10.82 6.10 22.14
CA LEU A 496 -10.78 4.72 22.64
C LEU A 496 -9.40 4.02 22.69
N ILE A 497 -8.83 4.01 23.90
CA ILE A 497 -8.44 2.75 24.55
C ILE A 497 -9.73 2.22 25.20
N PRO A 498 -10.40 1.18 24.68
CA PRO A 498 -11.14 0.29 25.55
C PRO A 498 -10.11 -0.60 26.25
N ASN A 499 -10.13 -0.58 27.58
CA ASN A 499 -9.44 -1.59 28.39
C ASN A 499 -9.93 -2.99 28.07
#